data_AF-A0A367RF52-F1
#
_entry.id   AF-A0A367RF52-F1
#
_cell.length_a   1.000
_cell.length_b   1.000
_cell.length_c   1.000
_cell.angle_alpha   90.00
_cell.angle_beta   90.00
_cell.angle_gamma   90.00
#
_symmetry.space_group_name_H-M   'P 1'
#
loop_
_entity.id
_entity.type
_entity.pdbx_description
1 polymer ?
#
loop_
_entity_poly.entity_id
_entity_poly.type
_entity_poly.pdbx_seq_one_letter_code
_entity_poly.pdbx_strand_id
1 'polypeptide(L)'
;MRLLKTYKLVIIGDREFHSVELAHWLHKQNLSFVFRQKKDTTFRQKGQKFQPLSSIEIYPGIRQFYPNVKFTQKRGFGRFNLQGKRT
;
A
#
# COMPACT_ATOMS: atom_id res chain seq x y z
N MET A 1 -14.41 -12.45 -22.61
CA MET A 1 -13.04 -11.91 -22.48
C MET A 1 -12.07 -13.00 -22.02
N ARG A 2 -11.45 -13.76 -22.95
CA ARG A 2 -10.53 -14.88 -22.64
C ARG A 2 -9.05 -14.57 -22.89
N LEU A 3 -8.74 -13.35 -23.35
CA LEU A 3 -7.39 -12.95 -23.80
C LEU A 3 -6.42 -12.65 -22.65
N LEU A 4 -6.92 -12.31 -21.46
CA LEU A 4 -6.11 -11.85 -20.32
C LEU A 4 -5.89 -12.91 -19.24
N LYS A 5 -6.46 -14.12 -19.38
CA LYS A 5 -6.37 -15.17 -18.33
C LYS A 5 -4.94 -15.64 -18.05
N THR A 6 -4.03 -15.49 -19.01
CA THR A 6 -2.63 -15.91 -18.89
C THR A 6 -1.72 -14.81 -18.33
N TYR A 7 -2.21 -13.58 -18.23
CA TYR A 7 -1.40 -12.43 -17.82
C TYR A 7 -1.64 -12.09 -16.36
N LYS A 8 -0.55 -11.85 -15.63
CA LYS A 8 -0.61 -11.28 -14.28
C LYS A 8 -0.98 -9.81 -14.40
N LEU A 9 -2.24 -9.47 -14.11
CA LEU A 9 -2.68 -8.08 -14.08
C LEU A 9 -2.22 -7.41 -12.79
N VAL A 10 -1.49 -6.30 -12.92
CA VAL A 10 -1.09 -5.44 -11.79
C VAL A 10 -1.55 -4.01 -12.09
N ILE A 11 -2.34 -3.43 -11.19
CA ILE A 11 -2.83 -2.06 -11.32
C ILE A 11 -1.86 -1.12 -10.60
N ILE A 12 -1.36 -0.10 -11.31
CA ILE A 12 -0.46 0.91 -10.73
C ILE A 12 -1.20 2.24 -10.70
N GLY A 13 -1.23 2.88 -9.52
CA GLY A 13 -1.86 4.18 -9.33
C GLY A 13 -0.91 5.14 -8.60
N ASP A 14 -0.82 6.38 -9.08
CA ASP A 14 -0.02 7.42 -8.42
C ASP A 14 -0.82 8.09 -7.27
N ARG A 15 -0.39 9.28 -6.81
CA ARG A 15 -0.89 9.91 -5.58
C ARG A 15 -2.38 10.25 -5.59
N GLU A 16 -3.07 10.19 -6.71
CA GLU A 16 -4.53 10.44 -6.78
C GLU A 16 -5.35 9.20 -6.41
N PHE A 17 -4.75 8.01 -6.49
CA PHE A 17 -5.42 6.72 -6.28
C PHE A 17 -5.06 6.07 -4.93
N HIS A 18 -4.71 6.87 -3.92
CA HIS A 18 -4.27 6.39 -2.60
C HIS A 18 -5.41 5.90 -1.67
N SER A 19 -6.64 5.72 -2.18
CA SER A 19 -7.79 5.33 -1.36
C SER A 19 -7.63 3.92 -0.80
N VAL A 20 -7.84 3.80 0.52
CA VAL A 20 -7.83 2.50 1.21
C VAL A 20 -9.05 1.67 0.81
N GLU A 21 -10.17 2.32 0.47
CA GLU A 21 -11.37 1.70 -0.08
C GLU A 21 -11.12 1.05 -1.44
N LEU A 22 -10.43 1.75 -2.35
CA LEU A 22 -10.06 1.19 -3.66
C LEU A 22 -9.12 0.00 -3.52
N ALA A 23 -8.07 0.13 -2.69
CA ALA A 23 -7.13 -0.96 -2.41
C ALA A 23 -7.85 -2.21 -1.84
N HIS A 24 -8.80 -2.00 -0.93
CA HIS A 24 -9.58 -3.08 -0.34
C HIS A 24 -10.53 -3.73 -1.35
N TRP A 25 -11.16 -2.94 -2.22
CA TRP A 25 -12.00 -3.46 -3.30
C TRP A 25 -11.18 -4.31 -4.27
N LEU A 26 -10.01 -3.83 -4.72
CA LEU A 26 -9.11 -4.58 -5.60
C LEU A 26 -8.62 -5.89 -4.98
N HIS A 27 -8.28 -5.86 -3.69
CA HIS A 27 -7.93 -7.08 -2.96
C HIS A 27 -9.08 -8.08 -2.98
N LYS A 28 -10.33 -7.65 -2.76
CA LYS A 28 -11.49 -8.56 -2.83
C LYS A 28 -11.72 -9.16 -4.22
N GLN A 29 -11.32 -8.46 -5.29
CA GLN A 29 -11.35 -8.98 -6.66
C GLN A 29 -10.16 -9.90 -6.99
N ASN A 30 -9.27 -10.18 -6.01
CA ASN A 30 -8.03 -10.94 -6.20
C ASN A 30 -7.09 -10.30 -7.26
N LEU A 31 -7.09 -8.97 -7.33
CA LEU A 31 -6.24 -8.20 -8.24
C LEU A 31 -5.00 -7.67 -7.50
N SER A 32 -3.85 -7.75 -8.15
CA SER A 32 -2.61 -7.16 -7.64
C SER A 32 -2.57 -5.66 -7.93
N PHE A 33 -2.03 -4.88 -7.00
CA PHE A 33 -1.95 -3.43 -7.15
C PHE A 33 -0.74 -2.81 -6.44
N VAL A 34 -0.34 -1.63 -6.90
CA VAL A 34 0.68 -0.78 -6.28
C VAL A 34 0.20 0.66 -6.33
N PHE A 35 -0.05 1.25 -5.16
CA PHE A 35 -0.48 2.64 -5.04
C PHE A 35 0.56 3.47 -4.32
N ARG A 36 0.95 4.60 -4.93
CA ARG A 36 1.81 5.57 -4.26
C ARG A 36 1.02 6.29 -3.18
N GLN A 37 1.56 6.26 -1.97
CA GLN A 37 0.96 6.92 -0.81
C GLN A 37 1.52 8.33 -0.62
N LYS A 38 0.71 9.23 -0.05
CA LYS A 38 1.15 10.56 0.36
C LYS A 38 1.91 10.48 1.69
N LYS A 39 2.81 11.43 1.93
CA LYS A 39 3.67 11.43 3.14
C LYS A 39 2.89 11.55 4.45
N ASP A 40 1.73 12.17 4.43
CA ASP A 40 0.81 12.35 5.55
C ASP A 40 -0.06 11.12 5.84
N THR A 41 -0.04 10.11 4.96
CA THR A 41 -0.76 8.86 5.20
C THR A 41 -0.23 8.18 6.45
N THR A 42 -1.12 7.69 7.31
CA THR A 42 -0.72 6.98 8.53
C THR A 42 -0.75 5.47 8.33
N PHE A 43 0.17 4.78 9.01
CA PHE A 43 0.21 3.33 9.02
C PHE A 43 0.60 2.82 10.41
N ARG A 44 0.33 1.54 10.68
CA ARG A 44 0.88 0.84 11.84
C ARG A 44 1.32 -0.57 11.50
N GLN A 45 2.39 -0.99 12.16
CA GLN A 45 2.77 -2.40 12.26
C GLN A 45 1.99 -3.09 13.38
N LYS A 46 2.05 -4.42 13.46
CA LYS A 46 1.42 -5.17 14.55
C LYS A 46 2.05 -4.76 15.89
N GLY A 47 1.22 -4.42 16.87
CA GLY A 47 1.67 -4.01 18.21
C GLY A 47 2.17 -2.56 18.32
N GLN A 48 2.22 -1.81 17.22
CA GLN A 48 2.69 -0.41 17.22
C GLN A 48 1.53 0.59 17.11
N LYS A 49 1.79 1.82 17.54
CA LYS A 49 0.89 2.96 17.33
C LYS A 49 0.87 3.36 15.84
N PHE A 50 -0.18 4.06 15.44
CA PHE A 50 -0.20 4.69 14.12
C PHE A 50 0.83 5.81 14.06
N GLN A 51 1.56 5.88 12.96
CA GLN A 51 2.52 6.93 12.66
C GLN A 51 2.40 7.36 11.20
N PRO A 52 2.69 8.62 10.85
CA PRO A 52 2.66 9.07 9.47
C PRO A 52 3.83 8.48 8.67
N LEU A 53 3.68 8.31 7.36
CA LEU A 53 4.77 7.87 6.48
C LEU A 53 5.94 8.85 6.49
N SER A 54 5.70 10.13 6.77
CA SER A 54 6.73 11.15 6.97
C SER A 54 7.66 10.87 8.15
N SER A 55 7.27 10.02 9.11
CA SER A 55 8.14 9.62 10.21
C SER A 55 9.17 8.57 9.80
N ILE A 56 9.07 8.02 8.59
CA ILE A 56 10.05 7.06 8.08
C ILE A 56 11.21 7.84 7.46
N GLU A 57 12.39 7.71 8.07
CA GLU A 57 13.62 8.26 7.50
C GLU A 57 14.10 7.39 6.33
N ILE A 58 13.99 7.95 5.12
CA ILE A 58 14.49 7.33 3.89
C ILE A 58 15.53 8.26 3.26
N TYR A 59 16.76 7.75 3.18
CA TYR A 59 17.90 8.39 2.53
C TYR A 59 18.33 7.60 1.28
N PRO A 60 19.01 8.26 0.32
CA PRO A 60 19.50 7.59 -0.89
C PRO A 60 20.31 6.33 -0.56
N GLY A 61 20.06 5.25 -1.29
CA GLY A 61 20.72 3.95 -1.07
C GLY A 61 19.97 3.00 -0.12
N ILE A 62 18.97 3.48 0.64
CA ILE A 62 18.16 2.61 1.50
C ILE A 62 16.84 2.19 0.85
N ARG A 63 16.51 0.91 1.05
CA ARG A 63 15.19 0.32 0.79
C ARG A 63 14.63 -0.20 2.11
N GLN A 64 13.43 0.23 2.46
CA GLN A 64 12.71 -0.31 3.62
C GLN A 64 11.43 -1.00 3.16
N PHE A 65 11.11 -2.11 3.81
CA PHE A 65 9.94 -2.91 3.50
C PHE A 65 9.20 -3.27 4.79
N TYR A 66 7.90 -2.99 4.81
CA TYR A 66 7.02 -3.27 5.93
C TYR A 66 5.87 -4.16 5.46
N PRO A 67 5.89 -5.46 5.77
CA PRO A 67 4.82 -6.36 5.38
C PRO A 67 3.58 -6.20 6.27
N ASN A 68 2.40 -6.44 5.70
CA ASN A 68 1.14 -6.59 6.44
C ASN A 68 0.81 -5.45 7.43
N VAL A 69 1.04 -4.20 7.01
CA VAL A 69 0.73 -3.00 7.80
C VAL A 69 -0.73 -2.59 7.63
N LYS A 70 -1.27 -1.89 8.63
CA LYS A 70 -2.62 -1.33 8.59
C LYS A 70 -2.54 0.16 8.24
N PHE A 71 -3.26 0.59 7.20
CA PHE A 71 -3.30 1.98 6.73
C PHE A 71 -4.48 2.80 7.27
N THR A 72 -5.44 2.17 7.95
CA THR A 72 -6.61 2.86 8.50
C THR A 72 -7.03 2.31 9.86
N GLN A 73 -7.59 3.17 10.70
CA GLN A 73 -8.18 2.76 11.98
C GLN A 73 -9.54 2.09 11.80
N LYS A 74 -10.25 2.37 10.68
CA LYS A 74 -11.54 1.77 10.34
C LYS A 74 -11.46 0.24 10.42
N ARG A 75 -12.53 -0.40 10.93
CA ARG A 75 -12.67 -1.86 10.97
C ARG A 75 -13.05 -2.37 9.57
N GLY A 76 -12.74 -3.65 9.28
CA GLY A 76 -13.14 -4.30 8.02
C GLY A 76 -12.20 -4.09 6.82
N PHE A 77 -11.11 -3.33 6.98
CA PHE A 77 -10.08 -3.14 5.94
C PHE A 77 -8.90 -4.10 6.11
N GLY A 78 -8.36 -4.55 4.98
CA GLY A 78 -7.19 -5.43 4.91
C GLY A 78 -5.89 -4.80 5.41
N ARG A 79 -4.86 -5.64 5.46
CA ARG A 79 -3.47 -5.24 5.67
C ARG A 79 -2.75 -5.33 4.34
N PHE A 80 -1.81 -4.41 4.11
CA PHE A 80 -1.08 -4.33 2.84
C PHE A 80 0.41 -4.13 3.10
N ASN A 81 1.22 -4.36 2.07
CA ASN A 81 2.65 -4.15 2.14
C ASN A 81 2.99 -2.69 1.83
N LEU A 82 4.01 -2.17 2.50
CA LEU A 82 4.53 -0.82 2.31
C LEU A 82 6.02 -0.91 1.93
N GLN A 83 6.42 -0.19 0.89
CA GLN A 83 7.81 -0.07 0.48
C GLN A 83 8.24 1.39 0.44
N GLY A 84 9.33 1.70 1.14
CA GLY A 84 10.03 2.97 1.09
C GLY A 84 11.25 2.86 0.18
N LYS A 85 11.34 3.74 -0.82
CA LYS A 85 12.51 3.89 -1.68
C LYS A 85 12.74 5.37 -1.97
N ARG A 86 13.98 5.83 -1.77
CA ARG A 86 14.45 7.11 -2.26
C ARG A 86 15.56 6.81 -3.26
N THR A 87 15.30 7.13 -4.52
CA THR A 87 16.25 6.94 -5.63
C THR A 87 17.12 8.17 -5.75
#